data_AF-A0A7X5Q9V9-F1
#
_entry.id   AF-A0A7X5Q9V9-F1
#
_cell.length_a   1.000
_cell.length_b   1.000
_cell.length_c   1.000
_cell.angle_alpha   90.00
_cell.angle_beta   90.00
_cell.angle_gamma   90.00
#
_symmetry.space_group_name_H-M   'P 1'
#
loop_
_entity.id
_entity.type
_entity.pdbx_description
1 polymer ?
#
loop_
_entity_poly.entity_id
_entity_poly.type
_entity_poly.pdbx_seq_one_letter_code
_entity_poly.pdbx_strand_id
1 'polypeptide(L)'
;IQIQQLEARVHGLETRLSKNSSNSSKPPSSDGLRKKPKSLRVKSDKKPGGQEGHVGKCLSQVENPDVIVIHTPTNCDGCGS
;
A
#
# COMPACT_ATOMS: atom_id res chain seq x y z
N ILE A 1 -17.43 -26.00 35.37
CA ILE A 1 -16.05 -25.96 34.84
C ILE A 1 -16.03 -26.03 33.32
N GLN A 2 -16.56 -27.09 32.68
CA GLN A 2 -16.52 -27.25 31.22
C GLN A 2 -17.20 -26.11 30.43
N ILE A 3 -18.41 -25.69 30.81
CA ILE A 3 -19.13 -24.59 30.14
C ILE A 3 -18.31 -23.29 30.21
N GLN A 4 -17.83 -22.91 31.39
CA GLN A 4 -16.99 -21.72 31.57
C GLN A 4 -15.69 -21.77 30.76
N GLN A 5 -15.05 -22.94 30.66
CA GLN A 5 -13.85 -23.12 29.83
C GLN A 5 -14.15 -22.96 28.34
N LEU A 6 -15.30 -23.47 27.89
CA LEU A 6 -15.75 -23.33 26.50
C LEU A 6 -16.11 -21.87 26.20
N GLU A 7 -16.81 -21.17 27.10
CA GLU A 7 -17.13 -19.75 26.98
C GLU A 7 -15.86 -18.89 26.88
N ALA A 8 -14.87 -19.13 27.77
CA ALA A 8 -13.59 -18.43 27.70
C ALA A 8 -12.84 -18.68 26.40
N ARG A 9 -12.89 -19.92 25.88
CA ARG A 9 -12.28 -20.28 24.59
C ARG A 9 -12.98 -19.59 23.41
N VAL A 10 -14.31 -19.56 23.40
CA VAL A 10 -15.10 -18.88 22.38
C VAL A 10 -14.79 -17.39 22.39
N HIS A 11 -14.85 -16.74 23.56
CA HIS A 11 -14.51 -15.32 23.70
C HIS A 11 -13.09 -15.01 23.21
N GLY A 12 -12.12 -15.87 23.53
CA GLY A 12 -10.73 -15.74 23.06
C GLY A 12 -10.56 -15.96 21.55
N LEU A 13 -11.39 -16.79 20.92
CA LEU A 13 -11.42 -16.97 19.47
C LEU A 13 -12.05 -15.76 18.79
N GLU A 14 -13.19 -15.28 19.28
CA GLU A 14 -13.89 -14.09 18.77
C GLU A 14 -12.99 -12.85 18.84
N THR A 15 -12.31 -12.65 19.96
CA THR A 15 -11.33 -11.56 20.15
C THR A 15 -10.18 -11.64 19.14
N ARG A 16 -9.74 -12.85 18.76
CA ARG A 16 -8.69 -13.00 17.74
C ARG A 16 -9.21 -12.68 16.34
N LEU A 17 -10.44 -13.09 16.04
CA LEU A 17 -11.08 -12.85 14.74
C LEU A 17 -11.43 -11.37 14.51
N SER A 18 -11.69 -10.61 15.56
CA SER A 18 -12.01 -9.18 15.46
C SER A 18 -10.79 -8.26 15.28
N LYS A 19 -9.57 -8.76 15.50
CA LYS A 19 -8.32 -7.98 15.40
C LYS A 19 -7.85 -7.79 13.96
N ASN A 20 -7.72 -6.54 13.53
CA ASN A 20 -7.19 -6.11 12.23
C ASN A 20 -6.18 -4.96 12.37
N SER A 21 -5.61 -4.49 11.26
CA SER A 21 -4.64 -3.39 11.28
C SER A 21 -5.15 -2.06 11.85
N SER A 22 -6.47 -1.85 11.94
CA SER A 22 -7.05 -0.62 12.51
C SER A 22 -7.18 -0.64 14.04
N ASN A 23 -7.25 -1.81 14.67
CA ASN A 23 -7.56 -1.93 16.11
C ASN A 23 -6.55 -2.77 16.91
N SER A 24 -5.49 -3.28 16.29
CA SER A 24 -4.54 -4.16 16.99
C SER A 24 -3.06 -3.91 16.67
N SER A 25 -2.71 -2.73 16.15
CA SER A 25 -1.33 -2.33 15.78
C SER A 25 -0.60 -3.31 14.83
N LYS A 26 -1.34 -4.21 14.18
CA LYS A 26 -0.80 -5.12 13.18
C LYS A 26 -0.53 -4.34 11.90
N PRO A 27 0.51 -4.70 11.13
CA PRO A 27 0.74 -4.04 9.85
C PRO A 27 -0.44 -4.33 8.89
N PRO A 28 -0.83 -3.38 8.02
CA PRO A 28 -1.91 -3.57 7.05
C PRO A 28 -1.72 -4.73 6.07
N SER A 29 -0.49 -5.22 5.90
CA SER A 29 -0.18 -6.42 5.11
C SER A 29 -0.79 -7.69 5.73
N SER A 30 -0.91 -7.77 7.06
CA SER A 30 -1.46 -8.93 7.78
C SER A 30 -2.96 -9.11 7.64
N ASP A 31 -3.71 -8.10 7.18
CA ASP A 31 -5.16 -8.20 6.95
C ASP A 31 -5.50 -9.01 5.67
N GLY A 32 -4.50 -9.36 4.85
CA GLY A 32 -4.67 -10.15 3.63
C GLY A 32 -5.53 -9.46 2.58
N LEU A 33 -6.22 -10.25 1.73
CA LEU A 33 -7.10 -9.75 0.67
C LEU A 33 -8.43 -9.18 1.19
N ARG A 34 -8.77 -9.43 2.47
CA ARG A 34 -10.00 -8.92 3.10
C ARG A 34 -9.91 -7.43 3.43
N LYS A 35 -8.71 -6.84 3.34
CA LYS A 35 -8.49 -5.41 3.59
C LYS A 35 -9.25 -4.57 2.56
N LYS A 36 -10.04 -3.62 3.05
CA LYS A 36 -10.71 -2.64 2.19
C LYS A 36 -9.67 -1.62 1.71
N PRO A 37 -9.73 -1.17 0.45
CA PRO A 37 -8.87 -0.09 -0.03
C PRO A 37 -9.14 1.17 0.80
N LYS A 38 -8.06 1.80 1.32
CA LYS A 38 -8.13 3.03 2.11
C LYS A 38 -8.23 4.30 1.25
N SER A 39 -8.84 4.21 0.07
CA SER A 39 -8.98 5.39 -0.79
C SER A 39 -9.97 6.36 -0.17
N LEU A 40 -9.52 7.54 0.22
CA LEU A 40 -10.38 8.66 0.62
C LEU A 40 -10.95 9.41 -0.59
N ARG A 41 -10.58 9.02 -1.81
CA ARG A 41 -11.03 9.67 -3.04
C ARG A 41 -12.53 9.47 -3.23
N VAL A 42 -13.26 10.57 -3.28
CA VAL A 42 -14.66 10.59 -3.70
C VAL A 42 -14.73 10.49 -5.22
N LYS A 43 -15.80 9.88 -5.76
CA LYS A 43 -16.03 9.84 -7.20
C LYS A 43 -16.08 11.27 -7.74
N SER A 44 -15.41 11.49 -8.86
CA SER A 44 -15.45 12.75 -9.61
C SER A 44 -16.06 12.48 -10.98
N ASP A 45 -16.89 13.39 -11.48
CA ASP A 45 -17.42 13.30 -12.85
C ASP A 45 -16.38 13.68 -13.93
N LYS A 46 -15.18 14.07 -13.50
CA LYS A 46 -14.06 14.36 -14.39
C LYS A 46 -13.55 13.07 -15.04
N LYS A 47 -13.43 13.09 -16.36
CA LYS A 47 -12.78 12.02 -17.13
C LYS A 47 -11.30 11.91 -16.72
N PRO A 48 -10.72 10.70 -16.73
CA PRO A 48 -9.28 10.54 -16.56
C PRO A 48 -8.53 11.21 -17.73
N GLY A 49 -7.39 11.83 -17.45
CA GLY A 49 -6.56 12.49 -18.47
C GLY A 49 -6.38 13.99 -18.22
N GLY A 50 -5.82 14.67 -19.23
CA GLY A 50 -5.66 16.12 -19.22
C GLY A 50 -6.99 16.87 -19.36
N GLN A 51 -6.94 18.19 -19.18
CA GLN A 51 -8.09 19.06 -19.43
C GLN A 51 -8.46 19.04 -20.92
N GLU A 52 -9.74 19.28 -21.23
CA GLU A 52 -10.20 19.39 -22.62
C GLU A 52 -9.44 20.52 -23.34
N GLY A 53 -8.90 20.23 -24.53
CA GLY A 53 -8.06 21.15 -25.31
C GLY A 53 -6.58 21.16 -24.96
N HIS A 54 -6.15 20.49 -23.87
CA HIS A 54 -4.73 20.39 -23.54
C HIS A 54 -4.04 19.34 -24.43
N VAL A 55 -3.10 19.78 -25.27
CA VAL A 55 -2.26 18.87 -26.05
C VAL A 55 -1.32 18.14 -25.08
N GLY A 56 -1.43 16.82 -25.01
CA GLY A 56 -0.54 16.02 -24.19
C GLY A 56 0.90 16.16 -24.70
N LYS A 57 1.84 16.51 -23.81
CA LYS A 57 3.27 16.48 -24.09
C LYS A 57 3.89 15.39 -23.22
N CYS A 58 4.32 14.31 -23.86
CA CYS A 58 5.12 13.27 -23.23
C CYS A 58 6.55 13.34 -23.78
N LEU A 59 7.53 12.94 -22.98
CA LEU A 59 8.88 12.69 -23.50
C LEU A 59 8.82 11.46 -24.42
N SER A 60 9.35 11.59 -25.62
CA SER A 60 9.57 10.45 -26.51
C SER A 60 10.86 9.76 -26.11
N GLN A 61 10.91 8.43 -26.27
CA GLN A 61 12.17 7.71 -26.18
C GLN A 61 13.04 8.14 -27.37
N VAL A 62 14.23 8.65 -27.09
CA VAL A 62 15.20 9.10 -28.09
C VAL A 62 16.50 8.33 -27.90
N GLU A 63 17.22 8.09 -28.99
CA GLU A 63 18.52 7.40 -28.95
C GLU A 63 19.56 8.23 -28.20
N ASN A 64 19.54 9.56 -28.37
CA ASN A 64 20.49 10.48 -27.78
C ASN A 64 19.75 11.50 -26.90
N PRO A 65 19.78 11.36 -25.56
CA PRO A 65 19.13 12.31 -24.65
C PRO A 65 19.98 13.58 -24.47
N ASP A 66 19.32 14.72 -24.20
CA ASP A 66 20.00 15.99 -23.93
C ASP A 66 20.82 15.96 -22.62
N VAL A 67 20.36 15.18 -21.62
CA VAL A 67 20.99 15.06 -20.30
C VAL A 67 20.98 13.62 -19.84
N ILE A 68 22.14 13.13 -19.38
CA ILE A 68 22.29 11.83 -18.73
C ILE A 68 22.64 12.07 -17.26
N VAL A 69 21.80 11.58 -16.36
CA VAL A 69 22.06 11.61 -14.92
C VAL A 69 22.35 10.18 -14.45
N ILE A 70 23.60 9.95 -14.05
CA ILE A 70 24.02 8.66 -13.49
C ILE A 70 23.75 8.68 -11.99
N HIS A 71 22.90 7.77 -11.52
CA HIS A 71 22.67 7.57 -10.09
C HIS A 71 23.52 6.41 -9.58
N THR A 72 24.60 6.71 -8.88
CA THR A 72 25.36 5.71 -8.10
C THR A 72 24.96 5.79 -6.63
N PRO A 73 24.87 4.66 -5.92
CA PRO A 73 24.63 4.69 -4.49
C PRO A 73 25.80 5.38 -3.78
N THR A 74 25.51 6.13 -2.72
CA THR A 74 26.53 6.84 -1.93
C THR A 74 27.46 5.87 -1.21
N ASN A 75 27.00 4.64 -0.97
CA ASN A 75 27.76 3.57 -0.34
C ASN A 75 27.60 2.28 -1.15
N CYS A 76 28.68 1.49 -1.24
CA CYS A 76 28.69 0.19 -1.89
C CYS A 76 28.32 -0.90 -0.89
N ASP A 77 27.42 -1.83 -1.25
CA ASP A 77 27.02 -2.98 -0.41
C ASP A 77 28.18 -3.99 -0.15
N GLY A 78 29.37 -3.76 -0.71
CA GLY A 78 30.51 -4.68 -0.65
C GLY A 78 31.84 -4.10 -0.18
N CYS A 79 31.96 -2.79 0.05
CA CYS A 79 33.20 -2.22 0.60
C CYS A 79 32.90 -1.09 1.59
N GLY A 80 32.81 -1.47 2.87
CA GLY A 80 32.56 -0.55 3.97
C GLY A 80 32.30 -1.24 5.31
N SER A 81 32.89 -2.42 5.53
CA SER A 81 32.94 -3.07 6.85
C SER A 81 33.97 -2.40 7.75
#